data_AF-A0A536HK43-F1
#
_entry.id   AF-A0A536HK43-F1
#
_cell.length_a   1.000
_cell.length_b   1.000
_cell.length_c   1.000
_cell.angle_alpha   90.00
_cell.angle_beta   90.00
_cell.angle_gamma   90.00
#
_symmetry.space_group_name_H-M   'P 1'
#
loop_
_entity.id
_entity.type
_entity.pdbx_description
1 polymer ?
#
loop_
_entity_poly.entity_id
_entity_poly.type
_entity_poly.pdbx_seq_one_letter_code
_entity_poly.pdbx_strand_id
1 'polypeptide(L)'
;MAGADADWPEPPIYLAGVNPLMTRIAGECADGFAAHMFSTEAYLDEVIKPALAAGAAHAGRVKPVVLLSLLVAPSREVLSRQMTAYTVPGYRGVLDHSGLGAEADAILAAIAERRRTNAQA
;
A
#
# COMPACT_ATOMS: atom_id res chain seq x y z
N MET A 1 13.09 -15.49 -25.15
CA MET A 1 12.23 -14.31 -25.38
C MET A 1 13.08 -13.28 -26.10
N ALA A 2 12.67 -12.80 -27.27
CA ALA A 2 13.44 -11.77 -27.99
C ALA A 2 13.45 -10.49 -27.15
N GLY A 3 14.62 -10.09 -26.64
CA GLY A 3 14.79 -8.88 -25.83
C GLY A 3 15.83 -8.91 -24.71
N ALA A 4 16.47 -10.05 -24.41
CA ALA A 4 17.58 -10.09 -23.46
C ALA A 4 18.91 -9.96 -24.20
N ASP A 5 19.38 -8.72 -24.40
CA ASP A 5 20.80 -8.51 -24.65
C ASP A 5 21.53 -8.97 -23.39
N ALA A 6 22.41 -9.96 -23.51
CA ALA A 6 23.01 -10.71 -22.39
C ALA A 6 23.83 -9.86 -21.40
N ASP A 7 24.05 -8.58 -21.71
CA ASP A 7 24.88 -7.65 -20.95
C ASP A 7 24.10 -6.77 -19.96
N TRP A 8 22.76 -6.86 -19.90
CA TRP A 8 21.95 -6.09 -18.95
C TRP A 8 21.65 -6.87 -17.67
N PRO A 9 21.82 -6.26 -16.47
CA PRO A 9 21.43 -6.90 -15.23
C PRO A 9 19.92 -7.13 -15.18
N GLU A 10 19.50 -8.24 -14.56
CA GLU A 10 18.08 -8.51 -14.34
C GLU A 10 17.47 -7.42 -13.45
N PRO A 11 16.34 -6.80 -13.85
CA PRO A 11 15.72 -5.76 -13.06
C PRO A 11 15.07 -6.36 -11.80
N PRO A 12 15.22 -5.74 -10.61
CA PRO A 12 14.58 -6.24 -9.41
C PRO A 12 13.06 -6.11 -9.51
N ILE A 13 12.34 -7.15 -9.08
CA ILE A 13 10.89 -7.23 -9.14
C ILE A 13 10.29 -6.80 -7.81
N TYR A 14 9.59 -5.66 -7.82
CA TYR A 14 8.86 -5.14 -6.67
C TYR A 14 7.38 -5.49 -6.79
N LEU A 15 6.81 -6.08 -5.74
CA LEU A 15 5.37 -6.33 -5.66
C LEU A 15 4.70 -5.35 -4.69
N ALA A 16 3.58 -4.79 -5.12
CA ALA A 16 2.73 -3.95 -4.30
C ALA A 16 1.67 -4.79 -3.58
N GLY A 17 1.32 -4.38 -2.37
CA GLY A 17 0.28 -5.00 -1.58
C GLY A 17 -0.23 -4.05 -0.51
N VAL A 18 -1.45 -4.29 -0.06
CA VAL A 18 -2.05 -3.54 1.06
C VAL A 18 -2.48 -4.51 2.14
N ASN A 19 -3.19 -5.58 1.75
CA ASN A 19 -3.68 -6.57 2.69
C ASN A 19 -2.64 -7.69 2.97
N PRO A 20 -2.77 -8.39 4.11
CA PRO A 20 -1.80 -9.41 4.54
C PRO A 20 -1.55 -10.52 3.52
N LEU A 21 -2.59 -10.99 2.82
CA LEU A 21 -2.47 -12.11 1.87
C LEU A 21 -1.53 -11.77 0.70
N MET A 22 -1.77 -10.64 0.02
CA MET A 22 -0.92 -10.19 -1.08
C MET A 22 0.48 -9.84 -0.60
N THR A 23 0.57 -9.27 0.61
CA THR A 23 1.86 -8.95 1.23
C THR A 23 2.68 -10.21 1.52
N ARG A 24 2.04 -11.30 1.96
CA ARG A 24 2.71 -12.58 2.15
C ARG A 24 3.27 -13.12 0.83
N ILE A 25 2.50 -13.07 -0.26
CA ILE A 25 2.97 -13.46 -1.60
C ILE A 25 4.21 -12.66 -1.99
N ALA A 26 4.23 -11.35 -1.73
CA ALA A 26 5.42 -10.53 -1.97
C ALA A 26 6.64 -11.02 -1.17
N GLY A 27 6.44 -11.44 0.09
CA GLY A 27 7.50 -12.08 0.88
C GLY A 27 8.00 -13.40 0.28
N GLU A 28 7.14 -14.16 -0.39
CA GLU A 28 7.48 -15.47 -0.98
C GLU A 28 8.33 -15.34 -2.25
N CYS A 29 8.15 -14.28 -3.05
CA CYS A 29 8.75 -14.22 -4.40
C CYS A 29 9.36 -12.88 -4.85
N ALA A 30 9.15 -11.76 -4.17
CA ALA A 30 9.62 -10.46 -4.65
C ALA A 30 11.03 -10.11 -4.14
N ASP A 31 11.76 -9.32 -4.92
CA ASP A 31 13.03 -8.70 -4.49
C ASP A 31 12.79 -7.51 -3.55
N GLY A 32 11.63 -6.86 -3.70
CA GLY A 32 11.21 -5.72 -2.91
C GLY A 32 9.70 -5.61 -2.77
N PHE A 33 9.26 -4.81 -1.79
CA PHE A 33 7.85 -4.53 -1.55
C PHE A 33 7.56 -3.04 -1.76
N ALA A 34 6.65 -2.73 -2.66
CA ALA A 34 6.21 -1.36 -2.92
C ALA A 34 5.00 -1.02 -2.04
N ALA A 35 5.27 -0.44 -0.87
CA ALA A 35 4.23 0.05 0.03
C ALA A 35 3.59 1.32 -0.53
N HIS A 36 2.27 1.43 -0.38
CA HIS A 36 1.57 2.64 -0.75
C HIS A 36 1.76 3.72 0.32
N MET A 37 1.85 4.98 -0.10
CA MET A 37 1.90 6.17 0.75
C MET A 37 0.74 6.35 1.75
N PHE A 38 -0.26 5.46 1.68
CA PHE A 38 -1.41 5.43 2.59
C PHE A 38 -1.13 4.55 3.82
N SER A 39 -0.13 3.67 3.76
CA SER A 39 0.31 2.87 4.90
C SER A 39 0.92 3.77 5.97
N THR A 40 0.39 3.66 7.18
CA THR A 40 0.97 4.30 8.37
C THR A 40 2.17 3.51 8.85
N GLU A 41 3.02 4.12 9.67
CA GLU A 41 4.13 3.44 10.35
C GLU A 41 3.63 2.22 11.14
N ALA A 42 2.57 2.38 11.93
CA ALA A 42 1.97 1.30 12.70
C ALA A 42 1.44 0.16 11.81
N TYR A 43 0.77 0.47 10.69
CA TYR A 43 0.32 -0.57 9.75
C TYR A 43 1.48 -1.31 9.09
N LEU A 44 2.57 -0.60 8.79
CA LEU A 44 3.79 -1.22 8.25
C LEU A 44 4.39 -2.20 9.26
N ASP A 45 4.45 -1.83 10.53
CA ASP A 45 5.07 -2.63 11.60
C ASP A 45 4.21 -3.81 12.04
N GLU A 46 2.91 -3.60 12.16
CA GLU A 46 2.00 -4.58 12.75
C GLU A 46 1.37 -5.52 11.72
N VAL A 47 1.28 -5.09 10.46
CA VAL A 47 0.58 -5.84 9.40
C VAL A 47 1.51 -6.24 8.26
N ILE A 48 2.20 -5.25 7.66
CA ILE A 48 2.98 -5.50 6.44
C ILE A 48 4.25 -6.28 6.72
N LYS A 49 5.12 -5.79 7.63
CA LYS A 49 6.41 -6.42 7.93
C LYS A 49 6.25 -7.86 8.44
N PRO A 50 5.26 -8.20 9.30
CA PRO A 50 5.01 -9.59 9.70
C PRO A 50 4.55 -10.47 8.54
N ALA A 51 3.67 -9.98 7.66
CA ALA A 51 3.22 -10.74 6.50
C ALA A 51 4.36 -11.01 5.51
N LEU A 52 5.21 -10.02 5.23
CA LEU A 52 6.42 -10.19 4.41
C LEU A 52 7.37 -11.22 5.03
N ALA A 53 7.59 -11.15 6.35
CA ALA A 53 8.46 -12.09 7.06
C ALA A 53 7.93 -13.52 7.00
N ALA A 54 6.62 -13.71 7.17
CA ALA A 54 5.98 -15.02 7.08
C ALA A 54 6.12 -15.62 5.68
N GLY A 55 5.92 -14.82 4.63
CA GLY A 55 6.11 -15.26 3.24
C GLY A 55 7.57 -15.65 2.96
N ALA A 56 8.50 -14.81 3.38
CA ALA A 56 9.93 -15.05 3.17
C ALA A 56 10.41 -16.31 3.90
N ALA A 57 9.99 -16.51 5.15
CA ALA A 57 10.27 -17.71 5.91
C ALA A 57 9.70 -18.96 5.24
N HIS A 58 8.48 -18.89 4.70
CA HIS A 58 7.85 -20.02 3.99
C HIS A 58 8.63 -20.43 2.73
N ALA A 59 9.17 -19.45 2.01
CA ALA A 59 9.97 -19.66 0.81
C ALA A 59 11.48 -19.88 1.07
N GLY A 60 11.91 -19.90 2.34
CA GLY A 60 13.32 -20.07 2.71
C GLY A 60 14.24 -18.94 2.22
N ARG A 61 13.72 -17.70 2.16
CA ARG A 61 14.44 -16.53 1.61
C ARG A 61 14.47 -15.35 2.58
N VAL A 62 15.26 -14.34 2.24
CA VAL A 62 15.33 -13.09 3.02
C VAL A 62 14.10 -12.25 2.75
N LYS A 63 13.58 -11.61 3.81
CA LYS A 63 12.44 -10.69 3.72
C LYS A 63 12.79 -9.52 2.77
N PRO A 64 11.90 -9.16 1.82
CA PRO A 64 12.15 -8.07 0.89
C PRO A 64 12.25 -6.72 1.60
N VAL A 65 13.01 -5.80 1.00
CA VAL A 65 13.10 -4.40 1.43
C VAL A 65 11.79 -3.67 1.11
N VAL A 66 11.39 -2.74 1.98
CA VAL A 66 10.19 -1.93 1.78
C VAL A 66 10.56 -0.61 1.12
N LEU A 67 10.02 -0.37 -0.06
CA LEU A 67 10.02 0.93 -0.74
C LEU A 67 8.70 1.62 -0.40
N LEU A 68 8.76 2.81 0.20
CA LEU A 68 7.61 3.64 0.49
C LEU A 68 7.72 4.97 -0.25
N SER A 69 6.69 5.32 -1.01
CA SER A 69 6.56 6.67 -1.54
C SER A 69 6.04 7.62 -0.46
N LEU A 70 6.66 8.79 -0.33
CA LEU A 70 6.18 9.85 0.54
C LEU A 70 5.47 10.91 -0.31
N LEU A 71 4.35 11.41 0.20
CA LEU A 71 3.67 12.55 -0.42
C LEU A 71 3.89 13.79 0.43
N VAL A 72 4.35 14.85 -0.23
CA VAL A 72 4.64 16.14 0.37
C VAL A 72 3.70 17.16 -0.25
N ALA A 73 3.08 17.99 0.59
CA ALA A 73 2.14 19.02 0.18
C ALA A 73 2.38 20.30 0.96
N PRO A 74 2.03 21.48 0.41
CA PRO A 74 2.25 22.77 1.08
C PRO A 74 1.38 22.98 2.33
N SER A 75 0.31 22.19 2.50
CA SER A 75 -0.53 22.22 3.71
C SER A 75 -1.15 20.86 3.99
N ARG A 76 -1.58 20.66 5.25
CA ARG A 76 -2.34 19.46 5.67
C ARG A 76 -3.68 19.33 4.94
N GLU A 77 -4.31 20.45 4.60
CA GLU A 77 -5.58 20.47 3.89
C GLU A 77 -5.44 19.90 2.47
N VAL A 78 -4.39 20.30 1.74
CA VAL A 78 -4.10 19.75 0.40
C VAL A 78 -3.79 18.25 0.49
N LEU A 79 -3.02 17.84 1.49
CA LEU A 79 -2.71 16.43 1.73
C LEU A 79 -3.97 15.62 2.03
N SER A 80 -4.84 16.11 2.91
CA SER A 80 -6.09 15.46 3.29
C SER A 80 -7.02 15.26 2.09
N ARG A 81 -7.21 16.29 1.24
CA ARG A 81 -8.00 16.18 0.00
C ARG A 81 -7.46 15.11 -0.95
N GLN A 82 -6.14 14.99 -1.05
CA GLN A 82 -5.51 13.94 -1.85
C GLN A 82 -5.75 12.56 -1.24
N MET A 83 -5.71 12.43 0.10
CA MET A 83 -5.96 11.16 0.79
C MET A 83 -7.39 10.65 0.60
N THR A 84 -8.38 11.55 0.56
CA THR A 84 -9.77 11.19 0.23
C THR A 84 -9.84 10.45 -1.12
N ALA A 85 -9.08 10.89 -2.13
CA ALA A 85 -9.11 10.26 -3.45
C ALA A 85 -8.60 8.80 -3.44
N TYR A 86 -7.74 8.44 -2.49
CA TYR A 86 -7.22 7.09 -2.30
C TYR A 86 -8.04 6.24 -1.31
N THR A 87 -9.08 6.82 -0.71
CA THR A 87 -10.03 6.09 0.16
C THR A 87 -10.96 5.25 -0.71
N VAL A 88 -10.45 4.12 -1.15
CA VAL A 88 -11.17 3.09 -1.92
C VAL A 88 -11.28 1.80 -1.09
N PRO A 89 -12.20 0.88 -1.42
CA PRO A 89 -12.46 -0.31 -0.58
C PRO A 89 -11.22 -1.13 -0.23
N GLY A 90 -10.23 -1.19 -1.13
CA GLY A 90 -8.98 -1.92 -0.89
C GLY A 90 -8.12 -1.40 0.26
N TYR A 91 -8.28 -0.13 0.67
CA TYR A 91 -7.53 0.49 1.78
C TYR A 91 -8.30 0.53 3.10
N ARG A 92 -9.50 -0.07 3.16
CA ARG A 92 -10.35 -0.06 4.36
C ARG A 92 -9.59 -0.55 5.60
N GLY A 93 -8.84 -1.64 5.48
CA GLY A 93 -8.07 -2.18 6.59
C GLY A 93 -7.02 -1.22 7.16
N VAL A 94 -6.46 -0.33 6.34
CA VAL A 94 -5.50 0.70 6.80
C VAL A 94 -6.21 1.81 7.58
N LEU A 95 -7.40 2.20 7.12
CA LEU A 95 -8.20 3.25 7.78
C LEU A 95 -8.76 2.75 9.10
N ASP A 96 -9.29 1.53 9.15
CA ASP A 96 -9.79 0.93 10.39
C ASP A 96 -8.66 0.79 11.42
N HIS A 97 -7.48 0.32 10.99
CA HIS A 97 -6.30 0.23 11.86
C HIS A 97 -5.88 1.60 12.41
N SER A 98 -6.07 2.66 11.63
CA SER A 98 -5.78 4.04 12.02
C SER A 98 -6.91 4.71 12.82
N GLY A 99 -8.00 3.99 13.12
CA GLY A 99 -9.17 4.53 13.82
C GLY A 99 -10.08 5.43 12.98
N LEU A 100 -9.90 5.45 11.66
CA LEU A 100 -10.59 6.31 10.69
C LEU A 100 -11.74 5.60 9.95
N GLY A 101 -12.33 4.58 10.58
CA GLY A 101 -13.37 3.76 9.95
C GLY A 101 -14.62 4.56 9.59
N ALA A 102 -15.03 5.50 10.46
CA ALA A 102 -16.21 6.33 10.23
C ALA A 102 -16.02 7.31 9.06
N GLU A 103 -14.83 7.89 8.95
CA GLU A 103 -14.42 8.76 7.84
C GLU A 103 -14.38 7.95 6.54
N ALA A 104 -13.84 6.73 6.57
CA ALA A 104 -13.83 5.83 5.43
C ALA A 104 -15.26 5.54 4.93
N ASP A 105 -16.17 5.24 5.85
CA ASP A 105 -17.59 4.98 5.53
C ASP A 105 -18.25 6.21 4.88
N ALA A 106 -18.04 7.39 5.46
CA ALA A 106 -18.58 8.64 4.91
C ALA A 106 -18.05 8.95 3.50
N ILE A 107 -16.74 8.78 3.28
CA ILE A 107 -16.09 9.02 1.98
C ILE A 107 -16.59 8.01 0.94
N LEU A 108 -16.62 6.72 1.28
CA LEU A 108 -17.07 5.67 0.37
C LEU A 108 -18.55 5.85 -0.02
N ALA A 109 -19.41 6.23 0.93
CA ALA A 109 -20.81 6.57 0.65
C ALA A 109 -20.92 7.76 -0.30
N ALA A 110 -20.19 8.85 -0.03
CA ALA A 110 -20.18 10.03 -0.90
C ALA A 110 -19.67 9.73 -2.32
N ILE A 111 -18.66 8.85 -2.46
CA ILE A 111 -18.15 8.39 -3.76
C ILE A 111 -19.22 7.57 -4.51
N ALA A 112 -19.88 6.62 -3.82
CA ALA A 112 -20.92 5.78 -4.42
C ALA A 112 -22.09 6.60 -4.98
N GLU A 113 -22.44 7.69 -4.30
CA GLU A 113 -23.51 8.60 -4.70
C GLU A 113 -23.07 9.66 -5.74
N ARG A 114 -21.85 9.56 -6.28
CA ARG A 114 -21.23 10.54 -7.19
C ARG A 114 -21.15 11.97 -6.65
N ARG A 115 -21.25 12.16 -5.32
CA ARG A 115 -21.10 13.45 -4.63
C ARG A 115 -19.64 13.71 -4.25
N ARG A 116 -18.71 13.61 -5.21
CA ARG A 116 -17.25 13.72 -4.95
C ARG A 116 -16.85 15.04 -4.26
N THR A 117 -17.56 16.13 -4.51
CA THR A 117 -17.36 17.42 -3.83
C THR A 117 -17.65 17.36 -2.33
N ASN A 118 -18.56 16.50 -1.88
CA ASN A 118 -18.88 16.32 -0.46
C ASN A 118 -17.90 15.39 0.26
N ALA A 119 -17.14 14.56 -0.47
CA ALA A 119 -16.08 13.74 0.10
C ALA A 119 -14.80 14.56 0.39
N GLN A 120 -14.66 15.71 -0.27
CA GLN A 120 -13.52 16.61 -0.18
C GLN A 120 -13.75 17.85 0.69
N ALA A 121 -14.97 18.00 1.22
CA ALA A 121 -15.40 19.08 2.10
C ALA A 121 -15.25 18.67 3.57
#